data_AF-A0A0F9H8T6-F1
#
_entry.id   AF-A0A0F9H8T6-F1
#
_cell.length_a   1.000
_cell.length_b   1.000
_cell.length_c   1.000
_cell.angle_alpha   90.00
_cell.angle_beta   90.00
_cell.angle_gamma   90.00
#
_symmetry.space_group_name_H-M   'P 1'
#
loop_
_entity.id
_entity.type
_entity.pdbx_description
1 polymer ?
#
loop_
_entity_poly.entity_id
_entity_poly.type
_entity_poly.pdbx_seq_one_letter_code
_entity_poly.pdbx_strand_id
1 'polypeptide(L)'
;MSLRIECPHDGYENVWVEFRDDRWPFKDRRAILGSVSDADTLGTVLSYVTNWHLIDVDGKPVKFELPEATEDEPNPDPVDLLDNVDDTAIIGWLIGAWFEARLLRSFTSKKASDS
;
A
#
# COMPACT_ATOMS: atom_id res chain seq x y z
N MET A 1 14.83 -4.64 -5.93
CA MET A 1 14.75 -3.38 -5.18
C MET A 1 13.30 -3.01 -5.00
N SER A 2 12.83 -2.85 -3.76
CA SER A 2 11.52 -2.29 -3.45
C SER A 2 11.34 -0.93 -4.12
N LEU A 3 10.10 -0.59 -4.44
CA LEU A 3 9.77 0.67 -5.11
C LEU A 3 9.07 1.59 -4.10
N ARG A 4 9.72 2.71 -3.80
CA ARG A 4 9.21 3.73 -2.89
C ARG A 4 8.38 4.76 -3.65
N ILE A 5 7.20 5.08 -3.12
CA ILE A 5 6.34 6.17 -3.56
C ILE A 5 6.20 7.17 -2.39
N GLU A 6 6.43 8.45 -2.67
CA GLU A 6 6.30 9.55 -1.70
C GLU A 6 4.89 10.16 -1.81
N CYS A 7 4.35 10.68 -0.70
CA CYS A 7 3.07 11.37 -0.69
C CYS A 7 3.22 12.78 -1.28
N PRO A 8 2.46 13.14 -2.33
CA PRO A 8 2.59 14.45 -2.98
C PRO A 8 1.78 15.54 -2.30
N HIS A 9 1.06 15.23 -1.21
CA HIS A 9 0.17 16.18 -0.54
C HIS A 9 0.95 17.11 0.40
N ASP A 10 0.66 18.40 0.32
CA ASP A 10 1.23 19.41 1.22
C ASP A 10 0.90 19.05 2.68
N GLY A 11 1.90 19.10 3.57
CA GLY A 11 1.78 18.66 4.96
C GLY A 11 2.09 17.18 5.19
N TYR A 12 2.34 16.40 4.13
CA TYR A 12 2.68 14.98 4.18
C TYR A 12 4.05 14.66 3.56
N GLU A 13 4.99 15.60 3.61
CA GLU A 13 6.29 15.51 2.92
C GLU A 13 7.18 14.36 3.42
N ASN A 14 6.90 13.85 4.62
CA ASN A 14 7.63 12.70 5.18
C ASN A 14 6.87 11.39 4.98
N VAL A 15 5.68 11.40 4.38
CA VAL A 15 4.86 10.20 4.21
C VAL A 15 5.27 9.45 2.95
N TRP A 16 5.59 8.17 3.08
CA TRP A 16 5.96 7.32 1.96
C TRP A 16 5.58 5.85 2.19
N VAL A 17 5.51 5.10 1.10
CA VAL A 17 5.25 3.66 1.11
C VAL A 17 6.22 2.95 0.18
N GLU A 18 6.72 1.79 0.61
CA GLU A 18 7.52 0.90 -0.21
C GLU A 18 6.73 -0.33 -0.59
N PHE A 19 6.78 -0.68 -1.87
CA PHE A 19 6.19 -1.90 -2.37
C PHE A 19 7.23 -2.92 -2.80
N ARG A 20 6.90 -4.21 -2.63
CA ARG A 20 7.67 -5.34 -3.14
C ARG A 20 7.80 -5.29 -4.66
N ASP A 21 8.92 -5.80 -5.15
CA ASP A 21 9.33 -5.73 -6.55
C ASP A 21 9.07 -7.02 -7.34
N ASP A 22 8.47 -8.02 -6.69
CA ASP A 22 8.13 -9.33 -7.25
C ASP A 22 6.89 -9.28 -8.17
N ARG A 23 6.38 -10.43 -8.63
CA ARG A 23 5.32 -10.46 -9.66
C ARG A 23 4.00 -9.92 -9.12
N TRP A 24 3.36 -9.03 -9.89
CA TRP A 24 2.03 -8.49 -9.57
C TRP A 24 0.99 -9.00 -10.57
N PRO A 25 0.23 -10.04 -10.23
CA PRO A 25 -0.81 -10.58 -11.09
C PRO A 25 -1.82 -9.53 -11.56
N PHE A 26 -2.35 -9.72 -12.77
CA PHE A 26 -3.44 -8.87 -13.28
C PHE A 26 -4.74 -9.07 -12.48
N LYS A 27 -4.95 -10.26 -11.90
CA LYS A 27 -6.13 -10.56 -11.06
C LYS A 27 -6.28 -9.57 -9.90
N ASP A 28 -5.18 -9.09 -9.33
CA ASP A 28 -5.21 -8.20 -8.16
C ASP A 28 -5.58 -6.77 -8.59
N ARG A 29 -5.10 -6.32 -9.76
CA ARG A 29 -5.59 -5.07 -10.38
C ARG A 29 -7.09 -5.15 -10.67
N ARG A 30 -7.56 -6.29 -11.19
CA ARG A 30 -8.99 -6.50 -11.47
C ARG A 30 -9.81 -6.54 -10.19
N ALA A 31 -9.27 -7.12 -9.11
CA ALA A 31 -9.92 -7.15 -7.79
C ALA A 31 -10.11 -5.72 -7.25
N ILE A 32 -9.03 -4.92 -7.22
CA ILE A 32 -9.10 -3.52 -6.77
C ILE A 32 -10.12 -2.71 -7.60
N LEU A 33 -10.05 -2.78 -8.93
CA LEU A 33 -10.94 -1.99 -9.80
C LEU A 33 -12.40 -2.48 -9.82
N GLY A 34 -12.65 -3.72 -9.40
CA GLY A 34 -13.97 -4.32 -9.34
C GLY A 34 -14.59 -4.30 -7.95
N SER A 35 -13.84 -3.89 -6.94
CA SER A 35 -14.29 -3.87 -5.55
C SER A 35 -15.01 -2.56 -5.23
N VAL A 36 -16.00 -2.65 -4.33
CA VAL A 36 -16.62 -1.51 -3.63
C VAL A 36 -16.27 -1.52 -2.13
N SER A 37 -15.46 -2.49 -1.71
CA SER A 37 -15.03 -2.70 -0.33
C SER A 37 -13.64 -2.12 -0.15
N ASP A 38 -13.50 -1.20 0.81
CA ASP A 38 -12.22 -0.67 1.23
C ASP A 38 -11.35 -1.79 1.81
N ALA A 39 -11.94 -2.73 2.56
CA ALA A 39 -11.23 -3.86 3.14
C ALA A 39 -10.54 -4.73 2.07
N ASP A 40 -11.26 -5.09 1.01
CA ASP A 40 -10.69 -5.89 -0.09
C ASP A 40 -9.61 -5.12 -0.87
N THR A 41 -9.85 -3.83 -1.08
CA THR A 41 -8.95 -2.94 -1.83
C THR A 41 -7.64 -2.73 -1.07
N LEU A 42 -7.75 -2.27 0.18
CA LEU A 42 -6.61 -2.01 1.04
C LEU A 42 -5.90 -3.30 1.43
N GLY A 43 -6.61 -4.38 1.74
CA GLY A 43 -5.99 -5.69 1.99
C GLY A 43 -5.15 -6.17 0.80
N THR A 44 -5.63 -5.96 -0.43
CA THR A 44 -4.83 -6.21 -1.63
C THR A 44 -3.60 -5.31 -1.67
N VAL A 45 -3.75 -3.99 -1.49
CA VAL A 45 -2.64 -3.02 -1.51
C VAL A 45 -1.57 -3.35 -0.46
N LEU A 46 -1.98 -3.61 0.79
CA LEU A 46 -1.12 -3.94 1.93
C LEU A 46 -0.33 -5.23 1.72
N SER A 47 -0.88 -6.21 0.98
CA SER A 47 -0.14 -7.43 0.60
C SER A 47 1.09 -7.16 -0.29
N TYR A 48 1.21 -5.95 -0.85
CA TYR A 48 2.37 -5.50 -1.61
C TYR A 48 3.30 -4.59 -0.83
N VAL A 49 2.87 -4.04 0.29
CA VAL A 49 3.69 -3.13 1.09
C VAL A 49 4.78 -3.93 1.80
N THR A 50 6.01 -3.42 1.76
CA THR A 50 7.15 -3.96 2.49
C THR A 50 7.55 -3.09 3.66
N ASN A 51 7.28 -1.79 3.56
CA ASN A 51 7.57 -0.80 4.59
C ASN A 51 6.80 0.49 4.29
N TRP A 52 6.68 1.36 5.29
CA TRP A 52 6.16 2.71 5.09
C TRP A 52 6.68 3.68 6.15
N HIS A 53 6.41 4.95 5.94
CA HIS A 53 6.36 5.95 6.99
C HIS A 53 5.00 6.64 6.89
N LEU A 54 4.06 6.19 7.71
CA LEU A 54 2.75 6.81 7.87
C LEU A 54 2.66 7.44 9.25
N ILE A 55 1.78 8.43 9.40
CA ILE A 55 1.52 9.13 10.65
C ILE A 55 0.02 9.00 10.95
N ASP A 56 -0.32 8.72 12.20
CA ASP A 56 -1.71 8.62 12.69
C ASP A 56 -2.31 10.01 12.99
N VAL A 57 -3.58 10.04 13.39
CA VAL A 57 -4.30 11.26 13.79
C VAL A 57 -3.65 12.07 14.90
N ASP A 58 -2.87 11.41 15.75
CA ASP A 58 -2.18 12.01 16.88
C ASP A 58 -0.76 12.49 16.50
N GLY A 59 -0.36 12.34 15.23
CA GLY A 59 0.98 12.68 14.78
C GLY A 59 2.03 11.61 15.10
N LYS A 60 1.63 10.39 15.47
CA LYS A 60 2.56 9.30 15.83
C LYS A 60 2.83 8.40 14.61
N PRO A 61 4.06 7.86 14.49
CA PRO A 61 4.37 6.91 13.44
C PRO A 61 3.52 5.65 13.53
N VAL A 62 2.89 5.26 12.42
CA VAL A 62 2.23 3.96 12.27
C VAL A 62 3.26 2.95 11.81
N LYS A 63 3.45 1.90 12.60
CA LYS A 63 4.42 0.85 12.29
C LYS A 63 3.83 -0.12 11.26
N PHE A 64 4.59 -0.44 10.20
CA PHE A 64 4.18 -1.47 9.26
C PHE A 64 4.54 -2.85 9.80
N GLU A 65 3.60 -3.52 10.44
CA GLU A 65 3.70 -4.92 10.83
C GLU A 65 2.37 -5.59 10.55
N LEU A 66 2.33 -6.46 9.52
CA LEU A 66 1.13 -7.23 9.24
C LEU A 66 0.77 -8.06 10.49
N PRO A 67 -0.47 -7.99 10.96
CA PRO A 67 -0.86 -8.72 12.16
C PRO A 67 -0.74 -10.22 11.91
N GLU A 68 -0.14 -10.92 12.86
CA GLU A 68 -0.05 -12.38 12.84
C GLU A 68 -1.31 -12.98 13.48
N ALA A 69 -1.77 -14.11 12.93
CA ALA A 69 -2.90 -14.83 13.51
C ALA A 69 -2.57 -15.29 14.94
N THR A 70 -3.48 -15.00 15.87
CA THR A 70 -3.39 -15.43 17.27
C THR A 70 -4.53 -16.40 17.61
N GLU A 71 -4.47 -17.02 18.80
CA GLU A 71 -5.59 -17.87 19.28
C GLU A 71 -6.89 -17.07 19.46
N ASP A 72 -6.76 -15.80 19.85
CA ASP A 72 -7.89 -14.89 20.06
C ASP A 72 -8.38 -14.23 18.75
N GLU A 73 -7.48 -14.10 17.77
CA GLU A 73 -7.76 -13.48 16.47
C GLU A 73 -7.13 -14.31 15.33
N PRO A 74 -7.83 -15.35 14.85
CA PRO A 74 -7.26 -16.30 13.89
C PRO A 74 -7.13 -15.75 12.47
N ASN A 75 -7.82 -14.65 12.16
CA ASN A 75 -7.82 -14.00 10.86
C ASN A 75 -7.78 -12.47 11.06
N PRO A 76 -6.63 -11.89 11.46
CA PRO A 76 -6.55 -10.46 11.66
C PRO A 76 -6.65 -9.74 10.32
N ASP A 77 -7.41 -8.66 10.26
CA ASP A 77 -7.55 -7.86 9.05
C ASP A 77 -6.35 -6.91 8.94
N PRO A 78 -5.50 -7.01 7.90
CA PRO A 78 -4.39 -6.09 7.75
C PRO A 78 -4.83 -4.61 7.64
N VAL A 79 -6.09 -4.35 7.31
CA VAL A 79 -6.64 -2.99 7.22
C VAL A 79 -6.73 -2.31 8.58
N ASP A 80 -6.78 -3.05 9.69
CA ASP A 80 -6.81 -2.52 11.05
C ASP A 80 -5.56 -1.68 11.38
N LEU A 81 -4.45 -1.88 10.65
CA LEU A 81 -3.26 -1.02 10.72
C LEU A 81 -3.52 0.44 10.36
N LEU A 82 -4.62 0.71 9.65
CA LEU A 82 -5.00 2.01 9.13
C LEU A 82 -6.13 2.66 9.95
N ASP A 83 -6.65 2.01 10.99
CA ASP A 83 -7.79 2.51 11.78
C ASP A 83 -7.54 3.88 12.42
N ASN A 84 -6.29 4.17 12.76
CA ASN A 84 -5.89 5.45 13.35
C ASN A 84 -5.33 6.43 12.31
N VAL A 85 -5.37 6.12 11.01
CA VAL A 85 -4.96 7.01 9.93
C VAL A 85 -6.19 7.77 9.42
N ASP A 86 -6.63 8.79 10.16
CA ASP A 86 -7.80 9.63 9.76
C ASP A 86 -7.37 10.75 8.82
N ASP A 87 -6.92 10.37 7.62
CA ASP A 87 -7.01 11.27 6.48
C ASP A 87 -7.43 10.48 5.25
N THR A 88 -8.64 10.79 4.75
CA THR A 88 -9.13 10.29 3.45
C THR A 88 -8.11 10.54 2.34
N ALA A 89 -7.30 11.60 2.43
CA ALA A 89 -6.21 11.88 1.51
C ALA A 89 -5.10 10.81 1.58
N ILE A 90 -4.68 10.37 2.78
CA ILE A 90 -3.65 9.33 2.92
C ILE A 90 -4.15 7.98 2.45
N ILE A 91 -5.38 7.59 2.80
CA ILE A 91 -5.98 6.33 2.33
C ILE A 91 -6.14 6.34 0.81
N GLY A 92 -6.69 7.42 0.25
CA GLY A 92 -6.81 7.58 -1.19
C GLY A 92 -5.46 7.60 -1.91
N TRP A 93 -4.47 8.27 -1.34
CA TRP A 93 -3.10 8.28 -1.85
C TRP A 93 -2.48 6.88 -1.82
N LEU A 94 -2.64 6.10 -0.74
CA LEU A 94 -2.05 4.75 -0.63
C LEU A 94 -2.53 3.83 -1.75
N ILE A 95 -3.82 3.90 -2.10
CA ILE A 95 -4.39 3.18 -3.24
C ILE A 95 -3.78 3.70 -4.56
N GLY A 96 -3.67 5.02 -4.72
CA GLY A 96 -3.03 5.65 -5.87
C GLY A 96 -1.55 5.25 -6.05
N ALA A 97 -0.80 5.22 -4.96
CA ALA A 97 0.60 4.84 -4.90
C ALA A 97 0.81 3.40 -5.39
N TRP A 98 -0.13 2.48 -5.09
CA TRP A 98 -0.09 1.13 -5.64
C TRP A 98 -0.22 1.12 -7.18
N PHE A 99 -1.11 1.93 -7.74
CA PHE A 99 -1.25 2.05 -9.20
C PHE A 99 -0.01 2.68 -9.84
N GLU A 100 0.55 3.72 -9.22
CA GLU A 100 1.79 4.35 -9.66
C GLU A 100 2.96 3.36 -9.66
N ALA A 101 3.13 2.63 -8.55
CA ALA A 101 4.14 1.59 -8.42
C ALA A 101 3.99 0.53 -9.52
N ARG A 102 2.76 0.08 -9.79
CA ARG A 102 2.47 -0.87 -10.87
C ARG A 102 2.86 -0.33 -12.25
N LEU A 103 2.58 0.94 -12.53
CA LEU A 103 2.94 1.59 -13.79
C LEU A 103 4.45 1.72 -13.95
N LEU A 104 5.14 2.24 -12.94
CA LEU A 104 6.60 2.40 -12.95
C LEU A 104 7.32 1.07 -13.22
N ARG A 105 6.84 -0.02 -12.63
CA ARG A 105 7.35 -1.37 -12.89
C ARG A 105 7.17 -1.84 -14.34
N SER A 106 6.06 -1.48 -14.97
CA SER A 106 5.85 -1.83 -16.38
C SER A 106 6.85 -1.14 -17.31
N PHE A 107 7.26 0.09 -16.97
CA PHE A 107 8.27 0.83 -17.72
C PHE A 107 9.70 0.32 -17.48
N THR A 108 10.04 -0.05 -16.24
CA THR A 108 11.36 -0.61 -15.93
C THR A 108 11.56 -2.00 -16.53
N SER A 109 10.53 -2.86 -16.50
CA SER A 109 10.59 -4.18 -17.13
C SER A 109 10.71 -4.09 -18.65
N LYS A 110 10.13 -3.06 -19.28
CA LYS A 110 10.24 -2.84 -20.73
C LYS A 110 11.65 -2.39 -21.13
N LYS A 111 12.22 -1.42 -20.41
CA LYS A 111 13.61 -0.95 -20.65
C LYS A 111 14.65 -2.06 -20.52
N ALA A 112 14.46 -2.98 -19.56
CA ALA A 112 15.37 -4.11 -19.38
C ALA A 112 15.26 -5.20 -20.47
N SER A 113 14.12 -5.29 -21.18
CA SER A 113 13.94 -6.24 -22.29
C SER A 113 14.41 -5.69 -23.63
N ASP A 114 14.55 -4.36 -23.75
CA ASP A 114 14.98 -3.66 -24.96
C ASP A 114 16.52 -3.38 -24.97
N SER A 115 17.25 -3.78 -23.90
CA SER A 115 18.70 -3.64 -23.76
C SER A 115 19.42 -4.98 -23.88
#